data_AF-A0A1Q5UQR1-F1
#
_entry.id   AF-A0A1Q5UQR1-F1
#
_cell.length_a   1.000
_cell.length_b   1.000
_cell.length_c   1.000
_cell.angle_alpha   90.00
_cell.angle_beta   90.00
_cell.angle_gamma   90.00
#
_symmetry.space_group_name_H-M   'P 1'
#
loop_
_entity.id
_entity.type
_entity.pdbx_description
1 polymer ?
#
loop_
_entity_poly.entity_id
_entity_poly.type
_entity_poly.pdbx_seq_one_letter_code
_entity_poly.pdbx_strand_id
1 'polypeptide(L)'
;MGWFWGDNKSDPVKKLDPGLREFLEQETPDQYVPAPDLKQPAPTPSPAHSSEPQEAGESSKPKVPAASLYQDGRYADLWKTYNPPSNVDSTPGVRGAERVIEQYKEHGDTVQRAAMENCALENEALAFCFQTGNWKKQIESRLTMCSAENATFSRCFQTQTKFLQALGYAAAFDYDPEREERIQMHADTLYHQMLDYEKKVAEAKAAGIEPPPLTSLFNPDKPPRVEGVAGTKVEIPGGEAVPAGFKPSKPLIKLTPHERELEIRTHNAQLEQQKMYVEEATPFIKSQADARTKRQEKAVSWFGETLGKWLS
;
A
#
# COMPACT_ATOMS: atom_id res chain seq x y z
N MET A 1 -5.61 -12.95 8.53
CA MET A 1 -4.91 -14.22 8.82
C MET A 1 -4.85 -14.41 10.33
N GLY A 2 -5.90 -15.02 10.90
CA GLY A 2 -5.98 -15.30 12.33
C GLY A 2 -5.01 -16.42 12.68
N TRP A 3 -3.98 -16.08 13.44
CA TRP A 3 -2.99 -17.02 13.95
C TRP A 3 -3.70 -18.00 14.90
N PHE A 4 -3.46 -19.29 14.67
CA PHE A 4 -4.19 -20.44 15.18
C PHE A 4 -3.93 -20.76 16.67
N TRP A 5 -4.01 -19.77 17.56
CA TRP A 5 -3.79 -19.99 19.00
C TRP A 5 -4.79 -19.20 19.84
N GLY A 6 -6.04 -19.67 19.82
CA GLY A 6 -7.12 -19.21 20.69
C GLY A 6 -7.85 -20.39 21.34
N ASP A 7 -7.78 -20.42 22.67
CA ASP A 7 -8.71 -20.99 23.63
C ASP A 7 -9.17 -22.47 23.59
N ASN A 8 -8.70 -23.18 24.62
CA ASN A 8 -9.44 -24.01 25.58
C ASN A 8 -10.28 -25.25 25.16
N LYS A 9 -9.96 -26.36 25.85
CA LYS A 9 -10.79 -27.54 26.16
C LYS A 9 -10.97 -28.65 25.11
N SER A 10 -9.91 -29.05 24.42
CA SER A 10 -9.72 -30.47 24.07
C SER A 10 -8.33 -30.66 23.49
N ASP A 11 -7.53 -31.49 24.14
CA ASP A 11 -6.15 -31.78 23.77
C ASP A 11 -6.10 -32.46 22.37
N PRO A 12 -5.71 -31.74 21.30
CA PRO A 12 -5.79 -32.23 19.92
C PRO A 12 -4.81 -33.38 19.66
N VAL A 13 -3.81 -33.54 20.54
CA VAL A 13 -2.81 -34.61 20.54
C VAL A 13 -3.46 -35.99 20.70
N LYS A 14 -4.68 -36.05 21.29
CA LYS A 14 -5.40 -37.32 21.51
C LYS A 14 -5.87 -38.04 20.26
N LYS A 15 -5.99 -37.33 19.13
CA LYS A 15 -6.46 -37.89 17.85
C LYS A 15 -5.34 -38.24 16.87
N LEU A 16 -4.07 -38.06 17.25
CA LEU A 16 -2.93 -38.42 16.41
C LEU A 16 -2.59 -39.91 16.52
N ASP A 17 -2.07 -40.45 15.41
CA ASP A 17 -1.54 -41.81 15.30
C ASP A 17 -0.41 -42.01 16.35
N PRO A 18 -0.41 -43.11 17.15
CA PRO A 18 0.57 -43.34 18.21
C PRO A 18 2.03 -43.10 17.81
N GLY A 19 2.44 -43.46 16.59
CA GLY A 19 3.81 -43.22 16.12
C GLY A 19 4.16 -41.74 15.92
N LEU A 20 3.19 -40.89 15.59
CA LEU A 20 3.40 -39.44 15.48
C LEU A 20 3.47 -38.76 16.85
N ARG A 21 2.83 -39.34 17.87
CA ARG A 21 2.86 -38.81 19.24
C ARG A 21 4.21 -39.01 19.87
N GLU A 22 4.78 -40.20 19.71
CA GLU A 22 6.14 -40.48 20.19
C GLU A 22 7.16 -39.57 19.51
N PHE A 23 7.02 -39.32 18.20
CA PHE A 23 7.90 -38.40 17.48
C PHE A 23 7.75 -36.95 17.96
N LEU A 24 6.51 -36.49 18.18
CA LEU A 24 6.24 -35.14 18.69
C LEU A 24 6.74 -34.97 20.12
N GLU A 25 6.54 -35.95 21.00
CA GLU A 25 7.07 -35.92 22.37
C GLU A 25 8.61 -35.95 22.40
N GLN A 26 9.23 -36.63 21.43
CA GLN A 26 10.67 -36.72 21.31
C GLN A 26 11.31 -35.46 20.72
N GLU A 27 10.63 -34.77 19.81
CA GLU A 27 11.13 -33.53 19.19
C GLU A 27 10.63 -32.25 19.87
N THR A 28 9.66 -32.32 20.78
CA THR A 28 9.26 -31.13 21.55
C THR A 28 10.40 -30.69 22.45
N PRO A 29 10.93 -29.47 22.27
CA PRO A 29 11.99 -28.95 23.13
C PRO A 29 11.46 -28.78 24.56
N ASP A 30 12.29 -29.07 25.55
CA ASP A 30 11.97 -28.82 26.96
C ASP A 30 11.50 -27.38 27.14
N GLN A 31 10.38 -27.22 27.85
CA GLN A 31 9.74 -25.93 28.08
C GLN A 31 10.75 -24.98 28.75
N TYR A 32 11.10 -23.90 28.05
CA TYR A 32 12.06 -22.91 28.55
C TYR A 32 11.56 -22.34 29.89
N VAL A 33 12.25 -22.68 30.97
CA VAL A 33 12.05 -22.07 32.28
C VAL A 33 13.02 -20.89 32.36
N PRO A 34 12.55 -19.63 32.37
CA PRO A 34 13.42 -18.50 32.62
C PRO A 34 14.07 -18.66 34.00
N ALA A 35 15.37 -18.43 34.09
CA ALA A 35 16.08 -18.47 35.36
C ALA A 35 15.41 -17.51 36.37
N PRO A 36 15.25 -17.92 37.65
CA PRO A 36 14.66 -17.05 38.66
C PRO A 36 15.52 -15.80 38.86
N ASP A 37 14.84 -14.67 38.91
CA ASP A 37 15.38 -13.33 39.16
C ASP A 37 16.20 -13.34 40.46
N LEU A 38 17.53 -13.38 40.36
CA LEU A 38 18.43 -13.33 41.51
C LEU A 38 18.45 -11.90 42.05
N LYS A 39 17.57 -11.64 43.01
CA LYS A 39 17.73 -10.55 43.97
C LYS A 39 19.09 -10.69 44.67
N GLN A 40 19.92 -9.69 44.43
CA GLN A 40 21.10 -9.24 45.17
C GLN A 40 21.27 -9.80 46.59
N PRO A 41 22.46 -10.36 46.92
CA PRO A 41 22.92 -10.47 48.30
C PRO A 41 24.07 -9.50 48.62
N ALA A 42 23.94 -8.84 49.77
CA ALA A 42 25.01 -8.15 50.51
C ALA A 42 25.95 -9.18 51.23
N PRO A 43 27.12 -8.75 51.76
CA PRO A 43 28.37 -9.55 51.71
C PRO A 43 28.71 -10.39 52.96
N THR A 44 29.89 -11.06 52.87
CA THR A 44 30.81 -11.67 53.89
C THR A 44 30.70 -13.18 54.16
N PRO A 45 31.79 -13.89 54.58
CA PRO A 45 33.21 -13.92 54.17
C PRO A 45 33.69 -15.29 53.60
N SER A 46 34.92 -15.28 53.09
CA SER A 46 35.74 -16.39 52.55
C SER A 46 35.87 -17.64 53.44
N PRO A 47 36.26 -18.80 52.86
CA PRO A 47 37.65 -19.21 53.06
C PRO A 47 38.41 -19.62 51.80
N ALA A 48 39.73 -19.51 51.96
CA ALA A 48 40.82 -19.66 51.03
C ALA A 48 41.02 -21.05 50.42
N HIS A 49 41.69 -21.03 49.25
CA HIS A 49 42.79 -21.87 48.76
C HIS A 49 42.55 -22.21 47.27
N SER A 50 43.46 -22.04 46.31
CA SER A 50 44.83 -21.53 46.28
C SER A 50 45.21 -21.28 44.79
N SER A 51 46.04 -20.25 44.56
CA SER A 51 47.10 -20.11 43.53
C SER A 51 46.74 -20.10 42.02
N GLU A 52 46.60 -18.96 41.31
CA GLU A 52 47.60 -18.06 40.65
C GLU A 52 48.12 -18.51 39.26
N PRO A 53 48.59 -17.61 38.33
CA PRO A 53 48.49 -16.14 38.25
C PRO A 53 47.86 -15.62 36.91
N GLN A 54 46.97 -14.63 36.97
CA GLN A 54 47.20 -13.21 36.58
C GLN A 54 47.74 -12.94 35.17
N GLU A 55 46.88 -12.35 34.33
CA GLU A 55 47.18 -11.04 33.76
C GLU A 55 45.97 -10.13 33.99
N ALA A 56 46.13 -9.20 34.94
CA ALA A 56 45.21 -8.12 35.18
C ALA A 56 45.60 -6.94 34.27
N GLY A 57 44.65 -6.45 33.49
CA GLY A 57 44.79 -5.26 32.68
C GLY A 57 43.43 -4.66 32.36
N GLU A 58 43.04 -3.66 33.16
CA GLU A 58 42.15 -2.55 32.81
C GLU A 58 40.76 -2.86 32.23
N SER A 59 39.73 -2.67 33.05
CA SER A 59 38.67 -1.65 32.87
C SER A 59 37.37 -2.15 33.50
N SER A 60 36.86 -1.39 34.47
CA SER A 60 35.55 -1.58 35.10
C SER A 60 34.41 -1.13 34.17
N LYS A 61 34.55 -1.34 32.86
CA LYS A 61 33.54 -1.03 31.85
C LYS A 61 33.05 -2.36 31.27
N PRO A 62 31.74 -2.61 31.24
CA PRO A 62 31.22 -3.83 30.64
C PRO A 62 31.67 -3.89 29.17
N LYS A 63 32.38 -4.96 28.79
CA LYS A 63 32.89 -5.18 27.42
C LYS A 63 31.79 -5.42 26.39
N VAL A 64 30.58 -5.69 26.87
CA VAL A 64 29.39 -5.99 26.09
C VAL A 64 28.18 -5.26 26.69
N PRO A 65 27.14 -4.95 25.89
CA PRO A 65 25.91 -4.34 26.41
C PRO A 65 25.21 -5.22 27.45
N ALA A 66 24.40 -4.60 28.32
CA ALA A 66 23.55 -5.32 29.27
C ALA A 66 22.53 -6.26 28.61
N ALA A 67 22.17 -5.99 27.34
CA ALA A 67 21.33 -6.85 26.52
C ALA A 67 22.02 -8.15 26.05
N SER A 68 23.34 -8.29 26.29
CA SER A 68 24.05 -9.52 25.96
C SER A 68 23.84 -10.61 27.02
N LEU A 69 23.56 -11.83 26.56
CA LEU A 69 23.38 -13.00 27.43
C LEU A 69 24.69 -13.40 28.14
N TYR A 70 25.84 -13.11 27.53
CA TYR A 70 27.16 -13.48 28.02
C TYR A 70 28.00 -12.24 28.32
N GLN A 71 28.09 -11.89 29.61
CA GLN A 71 28.80 -10.70 30.10
C GLN A 71 30.32 -10.87 30.17
N ASP A 72 30.82 -12.08 29.92
CA ASP A 72 32.25 -12.43 29.89
C ASP A 72 33.00 -11.83 28.68
N GLY A 73 32.29 -11.23 27.73
CA GLY A 73 32.87 -10.58 26.57
C GLY A 73 33.28 -11.53 25.44
N ARG A 74 32.91 -12.82 25.49
CA ARG A 74 33.20 -13.79 24.42
C ARG A 74 32.63 -13.38 23.07
N TYR A 75 31.51 -12.65 23.09
CA TYR A 75 30.84 -12.14 21.89
C TYR A 75 31.00 -10.63 21.72
N ALA A 76 31.97 -10.01 22.40
CA ALA A 76 32.19 -8.56 22.32
C ALA A 76 32.40 -8.09 20.87
N ASP A 77 33.05 -8.89 20.04
CA ASP A 77 33.28 -8.54 18.64
C ASP A 77 31.99 -8.53 17.81
N LEU A 78 31.01 -9.38 18.12
CA LEU A 78 29.69 -9.33 17.48
C LEU A 78 28.93 -8.08 17.92
N TRP A 79 29.03 -7.71 19.19
CA TRP A 79 28.38 -6.50 19.72
C TRP A 79 29.01 -5.19 19.25
N LYS A 80 30.30 -5.19 18.86
CA LYS A 80 30.96 -3.99 18.29
C LYS A 80 30.35 -3.52 16.98
N THR A 81 29.83 -4.45 16.17
CA THR A 81 29.23 -4.15 14.86
C THR A 81 27.71 -4.32 14.85
N TYR A 82 27.13 -4.88 15.92
CA TYR A 82 25.70 -5.07 16.05
C TYR A 82 24.98 -3.74 16.34
N ASN A 83 24.07 -3.37 15.44
CA ASN A 83 23.10 -2.32 15.67
C ASN A 83 21.72 -2.94 15.91
N PRO A 84 21.12 -2.78 17.11
CA PRO A 84 19.77 -3.27 17.36
C PRO A 84 18.76 -2.56 16.44
N PRO A 85 17.72 -3.27 15.98
CA PRO A 85 16.76 -2.73 15.00
C PRO A 85 16.02 -1.49 15.49
N SER A 86 15.87 -1.30 16.81
CA SER A 86 15.25 -0.10 17.41
C SER A 86 15.98 1.20 17.05
N ASN A 87 17.29 1.17 16.84
CA ASN A 87 18.05 2.34 16.38
C ASN A 87 17.92 2.58 14.87
N VAL A 88 17.51 1.56 14.10
CA VAL A 88 17.23 1.67 12.65
C VAL A 88 15.83 2.23 12.43
N ASP A 89 14.86 1.81 13.25
CA ASP A 89 13.50 2.39 13.32
C ASP A 89 13.51 3.86 13.74
N SER A 90 14.48 4.26 14.57
CA SER A 90 14.61 5.63 15.07
C SER A 90 15.40 6.56 14.15
N THR A 91 15.88 6.11 12.98
CA THR A 91 16.56 7.00 12.03
C THR A 91 15.50 7.75 11.22
N PRO A 92 15.18 9.02 11.54
CA PRO A 92 14.07 9.72 10.92
C PRO A 92 14.49 10.04 9.48
N GLY A 93 13.79 9.49 8.48
CA GLY A 93 13.94 9.85 7.07
C GLY A 93 14.31 8.72 6.10
N VAL A 94 15.03 7.67 6.52
CA VAL A 94 15.43 6.57 5.61
C VAL A 94 14.29 5.57 5.39
N ARG A 95 13.70 5.04 6.47
CA ARG A 95 12.51 4.16 6.39
C ARG A 95 11.24 4.92 5.98
N GLY A 96 11.14 6.21 6.34
CA GLY A 96 10.01 7.07 5.94
C GLY A 96 9.94 7.23 4.42
N ALA A 97 11.06 7.53 3.78
CA ALA A 97 11.12 7.68 2.32
C ALA A 97 10.98 6.34 1.58
N GLU A 98 11.53 5.25 2.11
CA GLU A 98 11.30 3.91 1.56
C GLU A 98 9.81 3.52 1.62
N ARG A 99 9.14 3.77 2.75
CA ARG A 99 7.69 3.59 2.92
C ARG A 99 6.90 4.43 1.92
N VAL A 100 7.26 5.70 1.73
CA VAL A 100 6.63 6.59 0.75
C VAL A 100 6.76 6.03 -0.67
N ILE A 101 7.94 5.51 -1.02
CA ILE A 101 8.18 4.92 -2.35
C ILE A 101 7.38 3.64 -2.54
N GLU A 102 7.33 2.77 -1.53
CA GLU A 102 6.57 1.52 -1.58
C GLU A 102 5.07 1.79 -1.68
N GLN A 103 4.53 2.66 -0.82
CA GLN A 103 3.12 3.06 -0.87
C GLN A 103 2.75 3.72 -2.19
N TYR A 104 3.61 4.57 -2.74
CA TYR A 104 3.35 5.18 -4.06
C TYR A 104 3.26 4.13 -5.17
N LYS A 105 4.02 3.02 -5.08
CA LYS A 105 3.92 1.90 -6.02
C LYS A 105 2.64 1.08 -5.80
N GLU A 106 2.32 0.78 -4.55
CA GLU A 106 1.14 -0.02 -4.18
C GLU A 106 -0.19 0.75 -4.32
N HIS A 107 -0.14 2.09 -4.36
CA HIS A 107 -1.31 2.94 -4.51
C HIS A 107 -2.17 2.56 -5.71
N GLY A 108 -1.56 2.30 -6.87
CA GLY A 108 -2.30 1.90 -8.06
C GLY A 108 -3.07 0.59 -7.85
N ASP A 109 -2.42 -0.40 -7.25
CA ASP A 109 -2.98 -1.73 -7.03
C ASP A 109 -4.07 -1.71 -5.95
N THR A 110 -3.89 -0.92 -4.89
CA THR A 110 -4.88 -0.76 -3.82
C THR A 110 -6.14 -0.06 -4.31
N VAL A 111 -6.01 1.00 -5.11
CA VAL A 111 -7.14 1.65 -5.79
C VAL A 111 -7.86 0.66 -6.72
N GLN A 112 -7.12 -0.10 -7.53
CA GLN A 112 -7.73 -1.07 -8.45
C GLN A 112 -8.45 -2.20 -7.69
N ARG A 113 -7.90 -2.66 -6.57
CA ARG A 113 -8.56 -3.67 -5.73
C ARG A 113 -9.89 -3.13 -5.17
N ALA A 114 -9.89 -1.92 -4.63
CA ALA A 114 -11.12 -1.28 -4.14
C ALA A 114 -12.14 -1.04 -5.27
N ALA A 115 -11.68 -0.70 -6.48
CA ALA A 115 -12.56 -0.59 -7.65
C ALA A 115 -13.19 -1.94 -8.03
N MET A 116 -12.46 -3.06 -7.91
CA MET A 116 -13.03 -4.39 -8.12
C MET A 116 -14.06 -4.77 -7.06
N GLU A 117 -13.85 -4.36 -5.81
CA GLU A 117 -14.80 -4.57 -4.71
C GLU A 117 -16.11 -3.80 -4.97
N ASN A 118 -16.03 -2.55 -5.44
CA ASN A 118 -17.21 -1.77 -5.81
C ASN A 118 -17.95 -2.34 -7.03
N CYS A 119 -17.21 -2.93 -7.99
CA CYS A 119 -17.76 -3.53 -9.22
C CYS A 119 -17.94 -5.05 -9.13
N ALA A 120 -18.12 -5.59 -7.92
CA ALA A 120 -18.16 -7.04 -7.71
C ALA A 120 -19.30 -7.72 -8.48
N LEU A 121 -20.45 -7.05 -8.63
CA LEU A 121 -21.61 -7.60 -9.34
C LEU A 121 -21.37 -7.66 -10.86
N GLU A 122 -20.78 -6.63 -11.45
CA GLU A 122 -20.39 -6.62 -12.85
C GLU A 122 -19.29 -7.64 -13.13
N ASN A 123 -18.36 -7.81 -12.19
CA ASN A 123 -17.32 -8.83 -12.28
C ASN A 123 -17.91 -10.24 -12.23
N GLU A 124 -18.87 -10.50 -11.34
CA GLU A 124 -19.61 -11.76 -11.28
C GLU A 124 -20.36 -12.03 -12.60
N ALA A 125 -21.07 -11.03 -13.13
CA ALA A 125 -21.78 -11.14 -14.39
C ALA A 125 -20.85 -11.48 -15.57
N LEU A 126 -19.65 -10.87 -15.61
CA LEU A 126 -18.63 -11.20 -16.59
C LEU A 126 -18.07 -12.62 -16.39
N ALA A 127 -17.78 -13.02 -15.15
CA ALA A 127 -17.23 -14.34 -14.84
C ALA A 127 -18.20 -15.47 -15.21
N PHE A 128 -19.50 -15.27 -15.01
CA PHE A 128 -20.53 -16.27 -15.29
C PHE A 128 -21.27 -16.06 -16.61
N CYS A 129 -20.81 -15.16 -17.47
CA CYS A 129 -21.51 -14.77 -18.71
C CYS A 129 -21.89 -15.96 -19.61
N PHE A 130 -21.02 -16.98 -19.72
CA PHE A 130 -21.28 -18.19 -20.53
C PHE A 130 -22.24 -19.18 -19.88
N GLN A 131 -22.50 -19.04 -18.58
CA GLN A 131 -23.32 -19.95 -17.77
C GLN A 131 -24.71 -19.36 -17.49
N THR A 132 -24.83 -18.04 -17.38
CA THR A 132 -26.07 -17.36 -17.03
C THR A 132 -27.03 -17.16 -18.21
N GLY A 133 -28.34 -17.27 -17.96
CA GLY A 133 -29.40 -16.86 -18.89
C GLY A 133 -30.03 -17.98 -19.73
N ASN A 134 -30.90 -17.57 -20.66
CA ASN A 134 -31.58 -18.49 -21.58
C ASN A 134 -30.61 -19.01 -22.66
N TRP A 135 -30.92 -20.14 -23.29
CA TRP A 135 -30.11 -20.73 -24.38
C TRP A 135 -29.71 -19.72 -25.47
N LYS A 136 -30.61 -18.80 -25.84
CA LYS A 136 -30.32 -17.71 -26.78
C LYS A 136 -29.20 -16.78 -26.27
N LYS A 137 -29.26 -16.35 -25.00
CA LYS A 137 -28.21 -15.51 -24.38
C LYS A 137 -26.89 -16.26 -24.23
N GLN A 138 -26.93 -17.54 -23.89
CA GLN A 138 -25.71 -18.36 -23.82
C GLN A 138 -25.05 -18.51 -25.20
N ILE A 139 -25.82 -18.66 -26.28
CA ILE A 139 -25.27 -18.65 -27.63
C ILE A 139 -24.72 -17.27 -27.98
N GLU A 140 -25.48 -16.20 -27.73
CA GLU A 140 -25.06 -14.84 -28.00
C GLU A 140 -23.75 -14.51 -27.27
N SER A 141 -23.66 -14.79 -25.97
CA SER A 141 -22.44 -14.59 -25.16
C SER A 141 -21.23 -15.35 -25.72
N ARG A 142 -21.41 -16.58 -26.24
CA ARG A 142 -20.35 -17.35 -26.91
C ARG A 142 -19.94 -16.77 -28.25
N LEU A 143 -20.91 -16.26 -29.02
CA LEU A 143 -20.64 -15.62 -30.31
C LEU A 143 -19.94 -14.28 -30.15
N THR A 144 -20.31 -13.51 -29.13
CA THR A 144 -19.77 -12.17 -28.86
C THR A 144 -18.62 -12.18 -27.86
N MET A 145 -18.25 -13.35 -27.33
CA MET A 145 -17.25 -13.51 -26.26
C MET A 145 -17.52 -12.59 -25.06
N CYS A 146 -18.79 -12.53 -24.63
CA CYS A 146 -19.27 -11.73 -23.50
C CYS A 146 -18.91 -10.24 -23.59
N SER A 147 -18.97 -9.68 -24.81
CA SER A 147 -18.57 -8.29 -25.05
C SER A 147 -19.44 -7.28 -24.30
N ALA A 148 -20.72 -7.58 -24.09
CA ALA A 148 -21.66 -6.71 -23.36
C ALA A 148 -21.30 -6.65 -21.87
N GLU A 149 -21.12 -7.81 -21.23
CA GLU A 149 -20.73 -7.95 -19.83
C GLU A 149 -19.33 -7.36 -19.59
N ASN A 150 -18.41 -7.56 -20.55
CA ASN A 150 -17.08 -6.98 -20.49
C ASN A 150 -17.12 -5.45 -20.60
N ALA A 151 -17.99 -4.91 -21.45
CA ALA A 151 -18.17 -3.46 -21.58
C ALA A 151 -18.76 -2.84 -20.30
N THR A 152 -19.73 -3.50 -19.66
CA THR A 152 -20.30 -3.02 -18.39
C THR A 152 -19.28 -3.07 -17.26
N PHE A 153 -18.54 -4.18 -17.13
CA PHE A 153 -17.48 -4.31 -16.15
C PHE A 153 -16.36 -3.29 -16.38
N SER A 154 -15.85 -3.18 -17.61
CA SER A 154 -14.80 -2.23 -17.96
C SER A 154 -15.21 -0.79 -17.66
N ARG A 155 -16.48 -0.44 -17.91
CA ARG A 155 -17.02 0.88 -17.59
C ARG A 155 -17.05 1.11 -16.08
N CYS A 156 -17.61 0.18 -15.31
CA CYS A 156 -17.67 0.29 -13.85
C CYS A 156 -16.26 0.44 -13.28
N PHE A 157 -15.36 -0.48 -13.64
CA PHE A 157 -13.99 -0.53 -13.12
C PHE A 157 -13.19 0.74 -13.43
N GLN A 158 -13.21 1.21 -14.68
CA GLN A 158 -12.48 2.43 -15.07
C GLN A 158 -13.03 3.68 -14.39
N THR A 159 -14.36 3.76 -14.21
CA THR A 159 -14.99 4.93 -13.60
C THR A 159 -14.78 4.93 -12.10
N GLN A 160 -14.94 3.77 -11.43
CA GLN A 160 -14.69 3.63 -10.00
C GLN A 160 -13.22 3.86 -9.64
N THR A 161 -12.28 3.37 -10.44
CA THR A 161 -10.84 3.65 -10.28
C THR A 161 -10.59 5.16 -10.25
N LYS A 162 -11.24 5.92 -11.16
CA LYS A 162 -11.12 7.38 -11.20
C LYS A 162 -11.81 8.06 -10.02
N PHE A 163 -12.98 7.59 -9.58
CA PHE A 163 -13.66 8.16 -8.40
C PHE A 163 -12.79 8.01 -7.15
N LEU A 164 -12.22 6.81 -6.94
CA LEU A 164 -11.31 6.54 -5.83
C LEU A 164 -10.06 7.44 -5.90
N GLN A 165 -9.43 7.58 -7.07
CA GLN A 165 -8.29 8.48 -7.26
C GLN A 165 -8.66 9.95 -7.02
N ALA A 166 -9.79 10.40 -7.54
CA ALA A 166 -10.28 11.77 -7.39
C ALA A 166 -10.61 12.13 -5.93
N LEU A 167 -11.07 11.16 -5.14
CA LEU A 167 -11.34 11.33 -3.71
C LEU A 167 -10.09 11.15 -2.83
N GLY A 168 -8.98 10.71 -3.40
CA GLY A 168 -7.71 10.49 -2.68
C GLY A 168 -7.66 9.19 -1.88
N TYR A 169 -8.35 8.14 -2.34
CA TYR A 169 -8.24 6.80 -1.75
C TYR A 169 -6.80 6.30 -1.81
N ALA A 170 -6.28 5.80 -0.70
CA ALA A 170 -4.90 5.34 -0.52
C ALA A 170 -3.81 6.40 -0.86
N ALA A 171 -4.18 7.68 -1.01
CA ALA A 171 -3.22 8.73 -1.37
C ALA A 171 -2.39 9.22 -0.17
N ALA A 172 -2.87 9.00 1.05
CA ALA A 172 -2.18 9.36 2.28
C ALA A 172 -1.08 8.33 2.63
N PHE A 173 0.05 8.81 3.16
CA PHE A 173 1.13 7.92 3.58
C PHE A 173 0.85 7.19 4.91
N ASP A 174 -0.10 7.69 5.69
CA ASP A 174 -0.55 7.04 6.90
C ASP A 174 -1.92 6.41 6.61
N TYR A 175 -1.96 5.07 6.70
CA TYR A 175 -3.15 4.30 6.41
C TYR A 175 -4.18 4.41 7.54
N ASP A 176 -5.37 4.90 7.22
CA ASP A 176 -6.51 4.99 8.12
C ASP A 176 -7.69 4.18 7.55
N PRO A 177 -7.98 2.98 8.07
CA PRO A 177 -8.98 2.09 7.49
C PRO A 177 -10.39 2.71 7.47
N GLU A 178 -10.77 3.48 8.48
CA GLU A 178 -12.11 4.08 8.54
C GLU A 178 -12.28 5.19 7.50
N ARG A 179 -11.21 5.97 7.26
CA ARG A 179 -11.21 6.99 6.20
C ARG A 179 -11.30 6.34 4.83
N GLU A 180 -10.50 5.31 4.58
CA GLU A 180 -10.48 4.63 3.30
C GLU A 180 -11.83 3.95 3.00
N GLU A 181 -12.47 3.31 3.98
CA GLU A 181 -13.81 2.72 3.83
C GLU A 181 -14.87 3.79 3.51
N ARG A 182 -14.84 4.94 4.20
CA ARG A 182 -15.74 6.07 3.88
C ARG A 182 -15.55 6.57 2.45
N ILE A 183 -14.30 6.66 1.98
CA ILE A 183 -14.00 7.08 0.61
C ILE A 183 -14.52 6.04 -0.38
N GLN A 184 -14.31 4.75 -0.14
CA GLN A 184 -14.77 3.67 -1.00
C GLN A 184 -16.30 3.65 -1.13
N MET A 185 -17.02 3.75 -0.01
CA MET A 185 -18.49 3.82 0.01
C MET A 185 -19.02 5.09 -0.66
N HIS A 186 -18.32 6.21 -0.48
CA HIS A 186 -18.71 7.47 -1.11
C HIS A 186 -18.48 7.44 -2.63
N ALA A 187 -17.37 6.86 -3.10
CA ALA A 187 -17.10 6.64 -4.52
C ALA A 187 -18.24 5.85 -5.18
N ASP A 188 -18.69 4.77 -4.52
CA ASP A 188 -19.80 3.97 -5.01
C ASP A 188 -21.12 4.75 -5.07
N THR A 189 -21.40 5.57 -4.05
CA THR A 189 -22.58 6.44 -4.05
C THR A 189 -22.56 7.43 -5.21
N LEU A 190 -21.41 8.07 -5.47
CA LEU A 190 -21.25 9.02 -6.58
C LEU A 190 -21.39 8.34 -7.95
N TYR A 191 -20.89 7.11 -8.08
CA TYR A 191 -21.05 6.32 -9.31
C TYR A 191 -22.52 6.04 -9.62
N HIS A 192 -23.31 5.64 -8.62
CA HIS A 192 -24.75 5.43 -8.81
C HIS A 192 -25.51 6.72 -9.14
N GLN A 193 -25.17 7.84 -8.49
CA GLN A 193 -25.74 9.15 -8.82
C GLN A 193 -25.45 9.56 -10.27
N MET A 194 -24.23 9.30 -10.74
CA MET A 194 -23.84 9.52 -12.13
C MET A 194 -24.72 8.69 -13.09
N LEU A 195 -24.89 7.38 -12.81
CA LEU A 195 -25.73 6.50 -13.63
C LEU A 195 -27.20 6.94 -13.64
N ASP A 196 -27.73 7.36 -12.51
CA ASP A 196 -29.12 7.83 -12.40
C ASP A 196 -29.35 9.12 -13.20
N TYR A 197 -28.38 10.03 -13.20
CA TYR A 197 -28.43 11.21 -14.06
C TYR A 197 -28.44 10.81 -15.54
N GLU A 198 -27.56 9.90 -15.96
CA GLU A 198 -27.49 9.44 -17.35
C GLU A 198 -28.79 8.78 -17.81
N LYS A 199 -29.42 7.97 -16.95
CA LYS A 199 -30.73 7.37 -17.21
C LYS A 199 -31.80 8.44 -17.40
N LYS A 200 -31.89 9.41 -16.49
CA LYS A 200 -32.85 10.53 -16.59
C LYS A 200 -32.65 11.35 -17.85
N VAL A 201 -31.39 11.60 -18.24
CA VAL A 201 -31.08 12.28 -19.50
C VAL A 201 -31.49 11.46 -20.71
N ALA A 202 -31.29 10.14 -20.71
CA ALA A 202 -31.71 9.26 -21.78
C ALA A 202 -33.24 9.21 -21.90
N GLU A 203 -33.96 9.12 -20.78
CA GLU A 203 -35.42 9.15 -20.71
C GLU A 203 -35.99 10.49 -21.18
N ALA A 204 -35.43 11.61 -20.72
CA ALA A 204 -35.84 12.94 -21.17
C ALA A 204 -35.65 13.11 -22.69
N LYS A 205 -34.50 12.66 -23.23
CA LYS A 205 -34.24 12.65 -24.67
C LYS A 205 -35.22 11.77 -25.44
N ALA A 206 -35.55 10.59 -24.92
CA ALA A 206 -36.53 9.69 -25.54
C ALA A 206 -37.96 10.28 -25.51
N ALA A 207 -38.29 11.03 -24.45
CA ALA A 207 -39.57 11.73 -24.30
C ALA A 207 -39.63 13.08 -25.03
N GLY A 208 -38.50 13.58 -25.56
CA GLY A 208 -38.39 14.91 -26.18
C GLY A 208 -38.51 16.07 -25.18
N ILE A 209 -38.26 15.80 -23.90
CA ILE A 209 -38.28 16.80 -22.82
C ILE A 209 -36.85 17.27 -22.57
N GLU A 210 -36.69 18.51 -22.08
CA GLU A 210 -35.37 19.03 -21.69
C GLU A 210 -34.73 18.16 -20.58
N PRO A 211 -33.42 17.89 -20.68
CA PRO A 211 -32.72 17.07 -19.69
C PRO A 211 -32.70 17.76 -18.32
N PRO A 212 -32.57 16.97 -17.22
CA PRO A 212 -32.43 17.54 -15.88
C PRO A 212 -31.21 18.47 -15.81
N PRO A 213 -31.25 19.50 -14.93
CA PRO A 213 -30.17 20.46 -14.78
C PRO A 213 -28.88 19.76 -14.37
N LEU A 214 -27.76 20.19 -14.96
CA LEU A 214 -26.45 19.62 -14.70
C LEU A 214 -25.89 20.13 -13.36
N THR A 215 -25.78 19.22 -12.38
CA THR A 215 -25.22 19.50 -11.05
C THR A 215 -23.93 18.73 -10.84
N SER A 216 -22.89 19.37 -10.30
CA SER A 216 -21.63 18.67 -9.99
C SER A 216 -21.81 17.53 -8.99
N LEU A 217 -21.12 16.42 -9.22
CA LEU A 217 -21.14 15.28 -8.29
C LEU A 217 -20.33 15.56 -7.03
N PHE A 218 -19.29 16.38 -7.14
CA PHE A 218 -18.39 16.64 -6.02
C PHE A 218 -18.61 17.98 -5.32
N ASN A 219 -19.03 19.01 -6.05
CA ASN A 219 -19.23 20.38 -5.59
C ASN A 219 -20.60 20.91 -6.08
N PRO A 220 -21.73 20.47 -5.49
CA PRO A 220 -23.06 20.80 -5.98
C PRO A 220 -23.35 22.31 -6.01
N ASP A 221 -22.70 23.11 -5.14
CA ASP A 221 -22.90 24.55 -5.04
C ASP A 221 -22.21 25.36 -6.15
N LYS A 222 -21.29 24.74 -6.91
CA LYS A 222 -20.52 25.46 -7.94
C LYS A 222 -21.20 25.34 -9.31
N PRO A 223 -21.44 26.46 -10.02
CA PRO A 223 -22.06 26.42 -11.33
C PRO A 223 -21.13 25.72 -12.35
N PRO A 224 -21.70 25.09 -13.39
CA PRO A 224 -20.92 24.50 -14.47
C PRO A 224 -20.13 25.57 -15.21
N ARG A 225 -18.92 25.21 -15.63
CA ARG A 225 -18.04 26.06 -16.43
C ARG A 225 -18.05 25.60 -17.88
N VAL A 226 -18.18 26.54 -18.81
CA VAL A 226 -18.14 26.27 -20.25
C VAL A 226 -16.72 26.51 -20.73
N GLU A 227 -16.08 25.46 -21.26
CA GLU A 227 -14.72 25.52 -21.81
C GLU A 227 -14.74 25.32 -23.33
N GLY A 228 -13.87 26.04 -24.03
CA GLY A 228 -13.70 25.93 -25.48
C GLY A 228 -12.67 24.87 -25.83
N VAL A 229 -13.09 23.64 -26.14
CA VAL A 229 -12.18 22.54 -26.50
C VAL A 229 -12.28 22.28 -28.00
N ALA A 230 -11.17 22.47 -28.73
CA ALA A 230 -11.06 22.20 -30.17
C ALA A 230 -12.19 22.84 -31.02
N GLY A 231 -12.62 24.06 -30.68
CA GLY A 231 -13.68 24.78 -31.39
C GLY A 231 -15.12 24.41 -30.96
N THR A 232 -15.28 23.48 -30.03
CA THR A 232 -16.59 23.12 -29.44
C THR A 232 -16.69 23.60 -28.01
N LYS A 233 -17.86 24.11 -27.61
CA LYS A 233 -18.15 24.49 -26.23
C LYS A 233 -18.55 23.25 -25.45
N VAL A 234 -17.82 22.95 -24.38
CA VAL A 234 -18.00 21.77 -23.54
C VAL A 234 -18.33 22.22 -22.13
N GLU A 235 -19.43 21.73 -21.57
CA GLU A 235 -19.83 22.01 -20.19
C GLU A 235 -19.15 21.04 -19.24
N ILE A 236 -18.54 21.59 -18.19
CA ILE A 236 -17.85 20.88 -17.12
C ILE A 236 -18.52 21.26 -15.79
N PRO A 237 -19.18 20.32 -15.10
CA PRO A 237 -19.72 20.56 -13.76
C PRO A 237 -18.62 20.90 -12.74
N GLY A 238 -18.96 21.67 -11.71
CA GLY A 238 -18.10 21.84 -10.52
C GLY A 238 -17.14 23.03 -10.60
N GLY A 239 -17.16 23.78 -11.71
CA GLY A 239 -16.46 25.06 -11.88
C GLY A 239 -14.95 24.94 -12.09
N GLU A 240 -14.41 23.73 -12.23
CA GLU A 240 -12.98 23.50 -12.40
C GLU A 240 -12.47 23.86 -13.78
N ALA A 241 -11.30 24.49 -13.82
CA ALA A 241 -10.61 24.80 -15.06
C ALA A 241 -9.85 23.56 -15.56
N VAL A 242 -9.78 23.40 -16.88
CA VAL A 242 -8.95 22.35 -17.49
C VAL A 242 -7.46 22.70 -17.27
N PRO A 243 -6.67 21.82 -16.63
CA PRO A 243 -5.25 22.08 -16.39
C PRO A 243 -4.45 22.21 -17.68
N ALA A 244 -3.40 23.05 -17.67
CA ALA A 244 -2.53 23.22 -18.82
C ALA A 244 -1.77 21.91 -19.13
N GLY A 245 -1.80 21.47 -20.39
CA GLY A 245 -1.14 20.22 -20.80
C GLY A 245 -1.93 18.94 -20.46
N PHE A 246 -3.17 19.06 -19.99
CA PHE A 246 -4.04 17.94 -19.67
C PHE A 246 -4.31 17.05 -20.90
N LYS A 247 -4.07 15.75 -20.75
CA LYS A 247 -4.32 14.72 -21.77
C LYS A 247 -5.35 13.72 -21.24
N PRO A 248 -6.65 13.91 -21.51
CA PRO A 248 -7.69 13.00 -21.02
C PRO A 248 -7.59 11.64 -21.73
N SER A 249 -8.08 10.57 -21.07
CA SER A 249 -8.08 9.22 -21.66
C SER A 249 -8.90 9.13 -22.96
N LYS A 250 -9.99 9.91 -23.02
CA LYS A 250 -10.86 10.09 -24.18
C LYS A 250 -11.03 11.59 -24.42
N PRO A 251 -11.24 12.04 -25.67
CA PRO A 251 -11.49 13.46 -25.93
C PRO A 251 -12.74 13.92 -25.17
N LEU A 252 -12.65 15.07 -24.48
CA LEU A 252 -13.70 15.59 -23.59
C LEU A 252 -15.09 15.66 -24.23
N ILE A 253 -15.13 15.87 -25.55
CA ILE A 253 -16.37 15.94 -26.35
C ILE A 253 -17.15 14.62 -26.30
N LYS A 254 -16.46 13.47 -26.25
CA LYS A 254 -17.09 12.14 -26.25
C LYS A 254 -17.53 11.69 -24.86
N LEU A 255 -17.07 12.36 -23.81
CA LEU A 255 -17.38 12.01 -22.42
C LEU A 255 -18.70 12.65 -21.98
N THR A 256 -19.40 11.99 -21.06
CA THR A 256 -20.56 12.58 -20.39
C THR A 256 -20.13 13.75 -19.50
N PRO A 257 -21.02 14.69 -19.16
CA PRO A 257 -20.65 15.86 -18.35
C PRO A 257 -19.96 15.50 -17.02
N HIS A 258 -20.46 14.48 -16.31
CA HIS A 258 -19.83 14.02 -15.06
C HIS A 258 -18.51 13.28 -15.29
N GLU A 259 -18.39 12.50 -16.37
CA GLU A 259 -17.11 11.87 -16.73
C GLU A 259 -16.02 12.91 -17.02
N ARG A 260 -16.37 14.09 -17.56
CA ARG A 260 -15.42 15.19 -17.78
C ARG A 260 -14.93 15.78 -16.46
N GLU A 261 -15.85 16.06 -15.55
CA GLU A 261 -15.51 16.53 -14.20
C GLU A 261 -14.59 15.52 -13.50
N LEU A 262 -14.94 14.25 -13.56
CA LEU A 262 -14.18 13.15 -12.97
C LEU A 262 -12.75 13.05 -13.52
N GLU A 263 -12.57 13.16 -14.84
CA GLU A 263 -11.26 13.13 -15.48
C GLU A 263 -10.36 14.29 -15.05
N ILE A 264 -10.93 15.50 -14.92
CA ILE A 264 -10.18 16.69 -14.48
C ILE A 264 -9.77 16.54 -13.01
N ARG A 265 -10.71 16.12 -12.15
CA ARG A 265 -10.48 15.84 -10.74
C ARG A 265 -9.39 14.80 -10.53
N THR A 266 -9.49 13.68 -11.23
CA THR A 266 -8.53 12.58 -11.15
C THR A 266 -7.13 13.07 -11.52
N HIS A 267 -7.02 13.87 -12.59
CA HIS A 267 -5.74 14.44 -13.00
C HIS A 267 -5.16 15.41 -11.96
N ASN A 268 -5.99 16.28 -11.39
CA ASN A 268 -5.56 17.18 -10.33
C ASN A 268 -5.07 16.40 -9.10
N ALA A 269 -5.80 15.37 -8.68
CA ALA A 269 -5.41 14.49 -7.58
C ALA A 269 -4.07 13.77 -7.85
N GLN A 270 -3.86 13.27 -9.08
CA GLN A 270 -2.58 12.67 -9.48
C GLN A 270 -1.42 13.67 -9.44
N LEU A 271 -1.65 14.93 -9.85
CA LEU A 271 -0.63 15.98 -9.76
C LEU A 271 -0.30 16.32 -8.30
N GLU A 272 -1.30 16.38 -7.42
CA GLU A 272 -1.10 16.59 -5.99
C GLU A 272 -0.33 15.43 -5.35
N GLN A 273 -0.70 14.19 -5.67
CA GLN A 273 0.02 13.01 -5.21
C GLN A 273 1.47 12.98 -5.68
N GLN A 274 1.71 13.31 -6.96
CA GLN A 274 3.07 13.39 -7.51
C GLN A 274 3.89 14.47 -6.80
N LYS A 275 3.31 15.62 -6.48
CA LYS A 275 3.98 16.67 -5.70
C LYS A 275 4.38 16.17 -4.31
N MET A 276 3.45 15.57 -3.57
CA MET A 276 3.73 15.01 -2.24
C MET A 276 4.84 13.94 -2.30
N TYR A 277 4.78 13.04 -3.29
CA TYR A 277 5.83 12.05 -3.51
C TYR A 277 7.19 12.70 -3.76
N VAL A 278 7.26 13.71 -4.64
CA VAL A 278 8.52 14.40 -4.95
C VAL A 278 9.06 15.11 -3.70
N GLU A 279 8.22 15.77 -2.92
CA GLU A 279 8.64 16.48 -1.70
C GLU A 279 9.27 15.53 -0.67
N GLU A 280 8.63 14.37 -0.43
CA GLU A 280 9.10 13.38 0.55
C GLU A 280 10.26 12.50 0.03
N ALA A 281 10.24 12.09 -1.23
CA ALA A 281 11.23 11.18 -1.79
C ALA A 281 12.53 11.87 -2.25
N THR A 282 12.47 13.15 -2.66
CA THR A 282 13.65 13.89 -3.15
C THR A 282 14.85 13.88 -2.19
N PRO A 283 14.72 14.19 -0.87
CA PRO A 283 15.88 14.20 0.02
C PRO A 283 16.54 12.82 0.13
N PHE A 284 15.75 11.76 0.10
CA PHE A 284 16.24 10.39 0.13
C PHE A 284 16.92 9.96 -1.17
N ILE A 285 16.34 10.31 -2.32
CA ILE A 285 16.93 10.02 -3.63
C ILE A 285 18.27 10.75 -3.76
N LYS A 286 18.36 12.01 -3.32
CA LYS A 286 19.60 12.78 -3.30
C LYS A 286 20.65 12.15 -2.39
N SER A 287 20.28 11.75 -1.16
CA SER A 287 21.23 11.12 -0.24
C SER A 287 21.76 9.77 -0.77
N GLN A 288 20.91 8.97 -1.44
CA GLN A 288 21.36 7.76 -2.12
C GLN A 288 22.27 8.05 -3.31
N ALA A 289 21.96 9.07 -4.11
CA ALA A 289 22.79 9.47 -5.23
C ALA A 289 24.18 9.94 -4.73
N ASP A 290 24.22 10.77 -3.69
CA ASP A 290 25.47 11.22 -3.06
C ASP A 290 26.27 10.06 -2.45
N ALA A 291 25.59 9.06 -1.87
CA ALA A 291 26.25 7.86 -1.37
C ALA A 291 26.79 6.98 -2.52
N ARG A 292 26.14 6.97 -3.69
CA ARG A 292 26.63 6.28 -4.90
C ARG A 292 27.83 7.03 -5.48
N THR A 293 27.77 8.35 -5.63
CA THR A 293 28.90 9.15 -6.13
C THR A 293 30.12 9.03 -5.22
N LYS A 294 29.96 9.09 -3.89
CA LYS A 294 31.06 8.85 -2.94
C LYS A 294 31.67 7.45 -3.07
N ARG A 295 30.86 6.42 -3.35
CA ARG A 295 31.36 5.05 -3.60
C ARG A 295 32.10 4.99 -4.93
N GLN A 296 31.58 5.63 -5.97
CA GLN A 296 32.23 5.78 -7.27
C GLN A 296 33.58 6.48 -7.14
N GLU A 297 33.65 7.61 -6.44
CA GLU A 297 34.89 8.36 -6.18
C GLU A 297 35.91 7.51 -5.41
N LYS A 298 35.48 6.79 -4.37
CA LYS A 298 36.35 5.86 -3.63
C LYS A 298 36.87 4.73 -4.53
N ALA A 299 35.99 4.10 -5.31
CA ALA A 299 36.37 3.03 -6.22
C ALA A 299 37.34 3.52 -7.31
N VAL A 300 37.09 4.70 -7.87
CA VAL A 300 38.00 5.37 -8.82
C VAL A 300 39.34 5.73 -8.18
N SER A 301 39.35 6.17 -6.92
CA SER A 301 40.59 6.48 -6.19
C SER A 301 41.45 5.24 -5.90
N TRP A 302 40.83 4.08 -5.70
CA TRP A 302 41.53 2.83 -5.38
C TRP A 302 41.94 2.02 -6.60
N PHE A 303 41.11 2.00 -7.65
CA PHE A 303 41.29 1.12 -8.81
C PHE A 303 41.56 1.87 -10.13
N GLY A 304 41.62 3.20 -10.10
CA GLY A 304 41.73 4.05 -11.29
C GLY A 304 40.40 4.23 -12.03
N GLU A 305 40.32 5.21 -12.94
CA GLU A 305 39.06 5.62 -13.57
C GLU A 305 38.34 4.52 -14.36
N THR A 306 39.08 3.62 -15.00
CA THR A 306 38.53 2.57 -15.87
C THR A 306 37.94 1.39 -15.09
N LEU A 307 38.62 0.91 -14.06
CA LEU A 307 38.11 -0.18 -13.21
C LEU A 307 37.14 0.34 -12.13
N GLY A 308 37.39 1.53 -11.59
CA GLY A 308 36.56 2.15 -10.57
C GLY A 308 35.15 2.46 -11.02
N LYS A 309 34.94 2.86 -12.29
CA LYS A 309 33.60 3.07 -12.88
C LYS A 309 32.85 1.76 -13.19
N TRP A 310 33.57 0.66 -13.38
CA TRP A 310 32.96 -0.65 -13.65
C TRP A 310 32.51 -1.37 -12.36
N LEU A 311 33.21 -1.12 -11.24
CA LEU A 311 32.95 -1.74 -9.93
C LEU A 311 31.86 -1.03 -9.09
N SER A 312 31.40 0.13 -9.52
CA SER A 312 30.58 1.07 -8.73
C SER A 312 29.15 1.22 -9.24
#